data_AF-A0A8S9M125-F1
#
_entry.id   AF-A0A8S9M125-F1
#
_cell.length_a   1.000
_cell.length_b   1.000
_cell.length_c   1.000
_cell.angle_alpha   90.00
_cell.angle_beta   90.00
_cell.angle_gamma   90.00
#
_symmetry.space_group_name_H-M   'P 1'
#
loop_
_entity.id
_entity.type
_entity.pdbx_description
1 polymer ?
#
loop_
_entity_poly.entity_id
_entity_poly.type
_entity_poly.pdbx_seq_one_letter_code
_entity_poly.pdbx_strand_id
1 'polypeptide(L)' 'MAGRSERRGKERVKVAWSAEEDVVLSNLVEKFGARNWSLLARSVPGRTGKSCRLRWCNQLDPSLKRNPFTGINT' A
#
# COMPACT_ATOMS: atom_id res chain seq x y z
N MET A 1 -32.61 -1.25 2.73
CA MET A 1 -31.81 -0.88 3.91
C MET A 1 -30.34 -0.76 3.52
N ALA A 2 -29.77 0.44 3.57
CA ALA A 2 -28.36 0.67 3.26
C ALA A 2 -27.48 0.28 4.47
N GLY A 3 -26.94 -0.94 4.47
CA GLY A 3 -25.99 -1.42 5.48
C GLY A 3 -24.61 -0.80 5.23
N ARG A 4 -24.39 0.42 5.72
CA ARG A 4 -23.10 1.12 5.62
C ARG A 4 -22.13 0.49 6.63
N SER A 5 -21.30 -0.44 6.14
CA SER A 5 -20.30 -1.17 6.92
C SER A 5 -19.55 -0.30 7.90
N GLU A 6 -19.57 -0.77 9.15
CA GLU A 6 -19.05 -0.16 10.35
C GLU A 6 -17.56 0.20 10.22
N ARG A 7 -17.27 1.51 10.21
CA ARG A 7 -15.90 2.03 10.29
C ARG A 7 -15.39 1.90 11.72
N ARG A 8 -14.96 0.69 12.12
CA ARG A 8 -14.27 0.52 13.40
C ARG A 8 -12.85 1.05 13.27
N GLY A 9 -12.67 2.32 13.65
CA GLY A 9 -11.37 2.97 13.85
C GLY A 9 -10.63 2.31 15.00
N LYS A 10 -9.95 1.20 14.73
CA LYS A 10 -8.88 0.72 15.60
C LYS A 10 -7.66 1.52 15.19
N GLU A 11 -7.19 2.40 16.06
CA GLU A 11 -5.95 3.16 15.89
C GLU A 11 -4.84 2.17 15.54
N ARG A 12 -4.58 2.03 14.23
CA ARG A 12 -3.60 1.08 13.74
C ARG A 12 -2.28 1.74 14.00
N VAL A 13 -1.54 1.23 14.99
CA VAL A 13 -0.07 1.35 14.99
C VAL A 13 0.34 1.10 13.54
N LYS A 14 0.78 2.16 12.85
CA LYS A 14 1.19 2.07 11.44
C LYS A 14 2.50 1.31 11.48
N VAL A 15 2.42 -0.02 11.47
CA VAL A 15 3.60 -0.87 11.38
C VAL A 15 4.38 -0.40 10.15
N ALA A 16 5.59 0.08 10.36
CA ALA A 16 6.45 0.54 9.27
C ALA A 16 6.69 -0.62 8.30
N TRP A 17 6.76 -0.33 7.00
CA TRP A 17 7.11 -1.35 6.01
C TRP A 17 8.62 -1.58 6.05
N SER A 18 9.01 -2.84 6.15
CA SER A 18 10.42 -3.23 6.05
C SER A 18 10.82 -3.41 4.59
N ALA A 19 12.13 -3.34 4.31
CA ALA A 19 12.66 -3.49 2.95
C ALA A 19 12.33 -4.88 2.37
N GLU A 20 12.32 -5.91 3.21
CA GLU A 20 11.96 -7.27 2.82
C GLU A 20 10.50 -7.35 2.36
N GLU A 21 9.59 -6.68 3.07
CA GLU A 21 8.17 -6.63 2.69
C GLU A 21 7.96 -5.87 1.38
N ASP A 22 8.73 -4.80 1.15
CA ASP A 22 8.70 -4.07 -0.11
C ASP A 22 9.18 -4.92 -1.28
N VAL A 23 10.29 -5.66 -1.11
CA VAL A 23 10.80 -6.58 -2.13
C VAL A 23 9.76 -7.65 -2.46
N VAL A 24 9.14 -8.25 -1.44
CA VAL A 24 8.07 -9.24 -1.65
C VAL A 24 6.89 -8.62 -2.39
N LEU A 25 6.43 -7.45 -1.98
CA LEU A 25 5.31 -6.77 -2.62
C LEU A 25 5.62 -6.41 -4.08
N SER A 26 6.82 -5.91 -4.36
CA SER A 26 7.25 -5.56 -5.72
C SER A 26 7.31 -6.79 -6.62
N ASN A 27 7.97 -7.86 -6.17
CA ASN A 27 8.02 -9.12 -6.93
C ASN A 27 6.62 -9.69 -7.22
N LEU A 28 5.70 -9.58 -6.26
CA LEU A 28 4.31 -10.01 -6.43
C LEU A 28 3.56 -9.15 -7.45
N VAL A 29 3.78 -7.83 -7.45
CA VAL A 29 3.16 -6.92 -8.42
C VAL A 29 3.76 -7.12 -9.82
N GLU A 30 5.07 -7.36 -9.94
CA GLU A 30 5.69 -7.69 -11.22
C GLU A 30 5.16 -9.01 -11.78
N LYS A 31 4.99 -10.03 -10.93
CA LYS A 31 4.53 -11.35 -11.34
C LYS A 31 3.03 -11.42 -11.66
N PHE A 32 2.19 -10.77 -10.87
CA PHE A 32 0.72 -10.91 -10.97
C PHE A 32 0.00 -9.65 -11.45
N GLY A 33 0.67 -8.50 -11.45
CA GLY A 33 0.11 -7.18 -11.75
C GLY A 33 -0.52 -6.49 -10.53
N ALA A 34 -0.55 -5.15 -10.58
CA ALA A 34 -1.09 -4.25 -9.56
C ALA A 34 -2.64 -4.21 -9.49
N ARG A 35 -3.29 -5.38 -9.64
CA ARG A 35 -4.76 -5.51 -9.76
C ARG A 35 -5.42 -6.12 -8.52
N ASN A 36 -4.90 -7.24 -8.04
CA ASN A 36 -5.55 -8.08 -7.04
C ASN A 36 -4.85 -8.00 -5.68
N TRP A 37 -4.89 -6.84 -5.04
CA TRP A 37 -4.19 -6.58 -3.77
C TRP A 37 -4.56 -7.52 -2.62
N SER A 38 -5.82 -7.99 -2.57
CA SER A 38 -6.26 -8.98 -1.59
C SER A 38 -5.57 -10.33 -1.75
N LEU A 39 -5.19 -10.69 -2.98
CA LEU A 39 -4.39 -11.89 -3.26
C LEU A 39 -2.95 -11.66 -2.85
N LEU A 40 -2.34 -10.54 -3.24
CA LEU A 40 -0.94 -10.24 -2.93
C LEU A 40 -0.70 -10.14 -1.41
N ALA A 41 -1.65 -9.57 -0.67
CA ALA A 41 -1.56 -9.47 0.79
C ALA A 41 -1.56 -10.83 1.51
N ARG A 42 -2.04 -11.91 0.89
CA ARG A 42 -1.93 -13.26 1.49
C ARG A 42 -0.47 -13.72 1.58
N SER A 43 0.38 -13.21 0.71
CA SER A 43 1.81 -13.52 0.68
C SER A 43 2.65 -12.56 1.51
N VAL A 44 2.04 -11.51 2.09
CA VAL A 44 2.73 -10.54 2.97
C VAL A 44 2.08 -10.60 4.36
N PRO A 45 2.63 -11.41 5.28
CA PRO A 45 2.01 -11.64 6.58
C PRO A 45 1.86 -10.33 7.37
N GLY A 46 0.73 -10.16 8.06
CA GLY A 46 0.44 -8.94 8.82
C GLY A 46 0.02 -7.73 7.98
N ARG A 47 0.03 -7.84 6.64
CA ARG A 47 -0.45 -6.79 5.73
C ARG A 47 -1.82 -7.12 5.17
N THR A 48 -2.55 -6.06 4.81
CA THR A 48 -3.88 -6.18 4.19
C THR A 48 -3.79 -5.63 2.76
N GLY A 49 -4.70 -6.07 1.88
CA GLY A 49 -4.73 -5.59 0.50
C GLY A 49 -4.76 -4.05 0.39
N LYS A 50 -5.49 -3.39 1.30
CA LYS A 50 -5.47 -1.91 1.39
C LYS A 50 -4.09 -1.35 1.70
N SER A 51 -3.35 -1.97 2.63
CA SER A 51 -1.98 -1.58 2.98
C SER A 51 -1.02 -1.78 1.82
N CYS A 52 -1.10 -2.93 1.14
CA CYS A 52 -0.27 -3.25 -0.02
C CYS A 52 -0.49 -2.26 -1.17
N ARG A 53 -1.76 -1.98 -1.51
CA ARG A 53 -2.09 -0.98 -2.54
C ARG A 53 -1.53 0.40 -2.19
N LEU A 54 -1.70 0.83 -0.94
CA LEU A 54 -1.23 2.15 -0.50
C LEU A 54 0.30 2.23 -0.56
N ARG A 55 1.00 1.19 -0.11
CA ARG A 55 2.47 1.13 -0.17
C ARG A 55 2.97 1.21 -1.60
N TRP A 56 2.37 0.43 -2.49
CA TRP A 56 2.70 0.44 -3.90
C TRP A 56 2.49 1.82 -4.52
N CYS A 57 1.26 2.32 -4.53
CA CYS A 57 0.91 3.57 -5.19
C CYS A 57 1.63 4.80 -4.61
N ASN A 58 2.06 4.77 -3.34
CA ASN A 58 2.69 5.94 -2.71
C ASN A 58 4.22 5.88 -2.70
N GLN A 59 4.85 4.70 -2.87
CA GLN A 59 6.30 4.57 -2.65
C GLN A 59 7.00 3.61 -3.61
N LEU A 60 6.38 2.48 -3.99
CA LEU A 60 7.06 1.46 -4.79
C LEU A 60 6.76 1.55 -6.29
N ASP A 61 5.65 2.17 -6.67
CA ASP A 61 5.27 2.30 -8.08
C ASP A 61 6.32 3.15 -8.82
N PRO A 62 7.05 2.58 -9.79
CA PRO A 62 8.07 3.32 -10.53
C PRO A 62 7.47 4.45 -11.39
N SER A 63 6.17 4.38 -11.69
CA SER A 63 5.45 5.46 -12.39
C SER A 63 5.12 6.66 -11.50
N LEU A 64 5.31 6.54 -10.18
CA LEU A 64 5.07 7.62 -9.24
C LEU A 64 6.08 8.74 -9.47
N LYS A 65 5.65 9.79 -10.18
CA LYS A 65 6.37 11.05 -10.27
C LYS A 65 6.40 11.70 -8.89
N ARG A 66 7.47 11.42 -8.13
CA ARG A 66 7.81 12.11 -6.89
C ARG A 66 8.29 13.51 -7.24
N ASN A 67 7.37 14.37 -7.67
CA ASN A 67 7.68 15.80 -7.72
C ASN A 67 7.99 16.21 -6.27
N PRO A 68 9.20 16.73 -5.98
CA PRO A 68 9.45 17.35 -4.69
C PRO A 68 8.42 18.47 -4.55
N PHE A 69 7.77 18.57 -3.39
CA PHE A 69 6.92 19.70 -3.07
C PHE A 69 7.81 20.92 -2.89
N THR A 70 8.30 21.50 -4.00
CA THR A 70 8.95 22.80 -4.01
C THR A 70 7.87 23.85 -4.08
N GLY A 71 7.18 24.03 -2.95
CA GLY A 71 6.48 25.27 -2.63
C GLY A 71 7.39 26.13 -1.76
N ILE A 72 8.46 26.64 -2.37
CA ILE A 72 9.41 27.58 -1.75
C ILE A 72 8.83 29.00 -1.89
N ASN A 73 8.81 29.74 -0.77
CA ASN A 73 8.72 31.19 -0.58
C ASN A 73 7.63 32.01 -1.28
N THR A 74 6.74 32.59 -0.47
CA THR A 74 6.47 34.03 -0.50
C THR A 74 6.42 34.54 0.94
#